data_AF-A0A9W8NY14-F1
#
_entry.id   AF-A0A9W8NY14-F1
#
_cell.length_a   1.000
_cell.length_b   1.000
_cell.length_c   1.000
_cell.angle_alpha   90.00
_cell.angle_beta   90.00
_cell.angle_gamma   90.00
#
_symmetry.space_group_name_H-M   'P 1'
#
loop_
_entity.id
_entity.type
_entity.pdbx_description
1 polymer ?
#
loop_
_entity_poly.entity_id
_entity_poly.type
_entity_poly.pdbx_seq_one_letter_code
_entity_poly.pdbx_strand_id
1 'polypeptide(L)'
;MFRGKLARLYTHLTLTKPTSLFFLFTFFHCLTQGIIQSLLLTLDTPYHALLSDITTAAQIPPTNHTNLVYVEGGGDCEWVFDSREVGNTSTSTSLGSSTTDPEINGEIIISQLSQHSFTLIAESIQGQPAPQVIFEANNGAGSVNISQSCAETLLYPTQHFQNNTREELAFIFLQFWLLLLSILAMIYDSVPHILTIFTTRLLLTSWSIYSLWRTQSQQSIFQSLIQSPGSPCSIALFDSYFTTRVSYEVPDIILNCTALGVAGYLSWSLYRTYNAQIFTYVGAPKAITDLYKYFLALQVTLQLELFVLLTAAGLWTSQLFNSYITHISKHTPIYEALVIVYGVLIVPWLLTAWYGIRYENRTITISFISVASLFILASSFMFISPTYRWTFYAWPCLGCFITASLILLIATVVLGSVCLRNFGKGLAQYLYASSNLSSSNFTRGVFERDVEKDGGDGDEDKDKDEEGKNERKERKEKERKEEEEEFESRLGREEQGRGGGEGEGEGEDFTTRYLHYLPTLAK
;
A
#
# COMPACT_ATOMS: atom_id res chain seq x y z
N MET A 1 30.25 27.99 4.02
CA MET A 1 30.33 26.51 3.85
C MET A 1 29.14 25.92 3.07
N PHE A 2 27.89 26.33 3.33
CA PHE A 2 26.68 25.79 2.68
C PHE A 2 26.62 26.06 1.15
N ARG A 3 26.97 27.28 0.70
CA ARG A 3 26.99 27.68 -0.72
C ARG A 3 27.92 26.82 -1.60
N GLY A 4 29.09 26.46 -1.08
CA GLY A 4 30.06 25.59 -1.79
C GLY A 4 29.59 24.14 -1.89
N LYS A 5 28.87 23.63 -0.87
CA LYS A 5 28.22 22.32 -0.94
C LYS A 5 27.10 22.31 -1.98
N LEU A 6 26.29 23.36 -2.03
CA LEU A 6 25.23 23.56 -3.03
C LEU A 6 25.77 23.62 -4.47
N ALA A 7 26.86 24.35 -4.71
CA ALA A 7 27.46 24.45 -6.04
C ALA A 7 28.01 23.11 -6.54
N ARG A 8 28.64 22.30 -5.67
CA ARG A 8 29.08 20.93 -6.00
C ARG A 8 27.90 19.98 -6.21
N LEU A 9 26.86 20.12 -5.38
CA LEU A 9 25.60 19.38 -5.56
C LEU A 9 24.98 19.67 -6.93
N TYR A 10 24.96 20.94 -7.34
CA TYR A 10 24.40 21.35 -8.63
C TYR A 10 25.17 20.78 -9.82
N THR A 11 26.52 20.75 -9.76
CA THR A 11 27.35 20.16 -10.81
C THR A 11 27.21 18.63 -10.89
N HIS A 12 26.95 17.97 -9.75
CA HIS A 12 26.72 16.52 -9.72
C HIS A 12 25.29 16.13 -10.15
N LEU A 13 24.29 16.97 -9.84
CA LEU A 13 22.88 16.75 -10.21
C LEU A 13 22.66 16.65 -11.73
N THR A 14 23.50 17.34 -12.53
CA THR A 14 23.37 17.39 -13.99
C THR A 14 24.01 16.23 -14.74
N LEU A 15 24.67 15.27 -14.08
CA LEU A 15 25.69 14.48 -14.77
C LEU A 15 25.19 13.24 -15.54
N THR A 16 24.01 12.69 -15.25
CA THR A 16 23.51 11.51 -15.98
C THR A 16 22.07 11.69 -16.47
N LYS A 17 21.92 11.69 -17.81
CA LYS A 17 20.62 11.69 -18.51
C LYS A 17 19.58 10.74 -17.88
N PRO A 18 19.90 9.47 -17.51
CA PRO A 18 18.90 8.57 -16.92
C PRO A 18 18.37 9.03 -15.56
N THR A 19 19.21 9.61 -14.69
CA THR A 19 18.78 10.05 -13.35
C THR A 19 17.86 11.26 -13.44
N SER A 20 18.18 12.21 -14.34
CA SER A 20 17.30 13.35 -14.61
C SER A 20 15.95 12.90 -15.19
N LEU A 21 15.95 11.92 -16.09
CA LEU A 21 14.73 11.38 -16.67
C LEU A 21 13.89 10.64 -15.62
N PHE A 22 14.52 9.84 -14.74
CA PHE A 22 13.87 9.17 -13.61
C PHE A 22 13.18 10.17 -12.68
N PHE A 23 13.90 11.25 -12.32
CA PHE A 23 13.37 12.28 -11.43
C PHE A 23 12.17 12.99 -12.07
N LEU A 24 12.30 13.46 -13.32
CA LEU A 24 11.20 14.14 -14.02
C LEU A 24 9.98 13.22 -14.16
N PHE A 25 10.20 11.97 -14.56
CA PHE A 25 9.14 10.97 -14.64
C PHE A 25 8.45 10.79 -13.29
N THR A 26 9.21 10.59 -12.22
CA THR A 26 8.65 10.38 -10.88
C THR A 26 7.91 11.61 -10.37
N PHE A 27 8.41 12.81 -10.65
CA PHE A 27 7.75 14.06 -10.31
C PHE A 27 6.39 14.18 -10.98
N PHE A 28 6.32 14.03 -12.31
CA PHE A 28 5.05 14.10 -13.03
C PHE A 28 4.09 12.99 -12.61
N HIS A 29 4.60 11.77 -12.39
CA HIS A 29 3.76 10.67 -11.91
C HIS A 29 3.18 10.94 -10.53
N CYS A 30 4.00 11.34 -9.55
CA CYS A 30 3.52 11.64 -8.20
C CYS A 30 2.51 12.78 -8.20
N LEU A 31 2.71 13.80 -9.06
CA LEU A 31 1.76 14.89 -9.22
C LEU A 31 0.43 14.40 -9.80
N THR A 32 0.45 13.68 -10.92
CA THR A 32 -0.77 13.16 -11.56
C THR A 32 -1.52 12.20 -10.64
N GLN A 33 -0.81 11.28 -9.98
CA GLN A 33 -1.42 10.35 -9.03
C GLN A 33 -2.00 11.10 -7.82
N GLY A 34 -1.28 12.10 -7.28
CA GLY A 34 -1.79 12.94 -6.20
C GLY A 34 -3.07 13.68 -6.58
N ILE A 35 -3.19 14.14 -7.84
CA ILE A 35 -4.42 14.75 -8.37
C ILE A 35 -5.56 13.74 -8.41
N ILE A 36 -5.35 12.53 -8.94
CA ILE A 36 -6.40 11.50 -9.01
C ILE A 36 -6.90 11.12 -7.62
N GLN A 37 -5.99 10.90 -6.67
CA GLN A 37 -6.35 10.60 -5.27
C GLN A 37 -7.09 11.77 -4.60
N SER A 38 -6.76 13.02 -4.96
CA SER A 38 -7.51 14.20 -4.52
C SER A 38 -8.92 14.29 -5.12
N LEU A 39 -9.10 13.83 -6.37
CA LEU A 39 -10.42 13.74 -7.01
C LEU A 39 -11.28 12.66 -6.36
N LEU A 40 -10.70 11.48 -6.06
CA LEU A 40 -11.36 10.43 -5.29
C LEU A 40 -11.79 10.93 -3.91
N LEU A 41 -10.91 11.63 -3.20
CA LEU A 41 -11.24 12.28 -1.92
C LEU A 41 -12.39 13.30 -2.05
N THR A 42 -12.38 14.10 -3.11
CA THR A 42 -13.43 15.10 -3.40
C THR A 42 -14.76 14.43 -3.72
N LEU A 43 -14.74 13.26 -4.34
CA LEU A 43 -15.93 12.45 -4.62
C LEU A 43 -16.53 11.85 -3.35
N ASP A 44 -15.71 11.33 -2.43
CA ASP A 44 -16.18 10.64 -1.22
C ASP A 44 -16.76 11.60 -0.17
N THR A 45 -16.18 12.80 -0.06
CA THR A 45 -16.54 13.81 0.96
C THR A 45 -18.03 14.18 0.99
N PRO A 46 -18.69 14.56 -0.13
CA PRO A 46 -20.10 14.95 -0.12
C PRO A 46 -21.04 13.77 0.25
N TYR A 47 -20.73 12.54 -0.19
CA TYR A 47 -21.52 11.37 0.17
C TYR A 47 -21.39 11.04 1.66
N HIS A 48 -20.18 11.11 2.21
CA HIS A 48 -19.98 10.97 3.66
C HIS A 48 -20.75 12.02 4.45
N ALA A 49 -20.68 13.30 4.03
CA ALA A 49 -21.40 14.39 4.69
C ALA A 49 -22.92 14.17 4.67
N LEU A 50 -23.49 13.86 3.49
CA LEU A 50 -24.92 13.56 3.35
C LEU A 50 -25.37 12.43 4.27
N LEU A 51 -24.66 11.31 4.28
CA LEU A 51 -25.03 10.17 5.11
C LEU A 51 -24.84 10.44 6.61
N SER A 52 -23.79 11.18 6.98
CA SER A 52 -23.59 11.65 8.35
C SER A 52 -24.74 12.57 8.81
N ASP A 53 -25.22 13.45 7.94
CA ASP A 53 -26.34 14.36 8.24
C ASP A 53 -27.65 13.57 8.40
N ILE A 54 -27.92 12.59 7.52
CA ILE A 54 -29.09 11.70 7.62
C ILE A 54 -29.07 10.90 8.92
N THR A 55 -27.94 10.26 9.24
CA THR A 55 -27.81 9.44 10.46
C THR A 55 -27.89 10.29 11.73
N THR A 56 -27.36 11.51 11.71
CA THR A 56 -27.48 12.46 12.82
C THR A 56 -28.93 12.97 12.98
N ALA A 57 -29.62 13.29 11.88
CA ALA A 57 -31.02 13.70 11.89
C ALA A 57 -31.95 12.59 12.40
N ALA A 58 -31.63 11.32 12.09
CA ALA A 58 -32.32 10.14 12.60
C ALA A 58 -32.03 9.84 14.08
N GLN A 59 -31.17 10.65 14.73
CA GLN A 59 -30.76 10.48 16.13
C GLN A 59 -30.12 9.12 16.40
N ILE A 60 -29.41 8.56 15.43
CA ILE A 60 -28.68 7.29 15.62
C ILE A 60 -27.54 7.56 16.60
N PRO A 61 -27.45 6.81 17.72
CA PRO A 61 -26.36 6.98 18.68
C PRO A 61 -24.99 6.82 18.00
N PRO A 62 -24.02 7.71 18.27
CA PRO A 62 -22.69 7.64 17.65
C PRO A 62 -21.88 6.40 18.09
N THR A 63 -22.37 5.66 19.09
CA THR A 63 -21.84 4.36 19.52
C THR A 63 -22.27 3.20 18.62
N ASN A 64 -23.32 3.38 17.83
CA ASN A 64 -23.81 2.34 16.95
C ASN A 64 -22.84 2.12 15.80
N HIS A 65 -22.70 0.86 15.40
CA HIS A 65 -21.96 0.48 14.22
C HIS A 65 -22.61 -0.73 13.57
N THR A 66 -22.34 -0.90 12.28
CA THR A 66 -22.88 -1.99 11.47
C THR A 66 -21.76 -2.93 11.08
N ASN A 67 -21.97 -4.22 11.27
CA ASN A 67 -21.07 -5.26 10.75
C ASN A 67 -21.82 -6.05 9.68
N LEU A 68 -21.20 -6.21 8.51
CA LEU A 68 -21.76 -7.05 7.45
C LEU A 68 -21.37 -8.51 7.75
N VAL A 69 -22.34 -9.35 8.10
CA VAL A 69 -22.14 -10.79 8.29
C VAL A 69 -22.62 -11.52 7.04
N TYR A 70 -21.77 -12.34 6.44
CA TYR A 70 -22.17 -13.18 5.31
C TYR A 70 -22.80 -14.47 5.83
N VAL A 71 -24.07 -14.70 5.51
CA VAL A 71 -24.78 -15.94 5.83
C VAL A 71 -24.83 -16.82 4.56
N GLU A 72 -24.51 -18.12 4.70
CA GLU A 72 -24.63 -19.08 3.59
C GLU A 72 -26.09 -19.17 3.12
N GLY A 73 -26.38 -18.75 1.88
CA GLY A 73 -27.72 -18.82 1.28
C GLY A 73 -28.26 -17.50 0.71
N GLY A 74 -27.51 -16.41 0.84
CA GLY A 74 -27.90 -15.07 0.40
C GLY A 74 -27.47 -14.07 1.48
N GLY A 75 -26.89 -12.94 1.09
CA GLY A 75 -26.39 -11.95 2.06
C GLY A 75 -27.56 -11.30 2.81
N ASP A 76 -27.92 -11.84 3.97
CA ASP A 76 -28.79 -11.18 4.92
C ASP A 76 -27.92 -10.31 5.84
N CYS A 77 -28.26 -9.04 6.00
CA CYS A 77 -27.54 -8.17 6.92
C CYS A 77 -27.90 -8.54 8.35
N GLU A 78 -27.14 -9.44 8.97
CA GLU A 78 -27.29 -9.68 10.40
C GLU A 78 -26.62 -8.53 11.18
N TRP A 79 -27.46 -7.63 11.68
CA TRP A 79 -27.09 -6.50 12.52
C TRP A 79 -26.45 -6.97 13.82
N VAL A 80 -25.24 -6.50 14.13
CA VAL A 80 -24.68 -6.65 15.48
C VAL A 80 -24.84 -5.32 16.22
N PHE A 81 -25.95 -5.16 16.93
CA PHE A 81 -26.08 -4.09 17.92
C PHE A 81 -25.08 -4.30 19.06
N ASP A 82 -24.58 -3.21 19.67
CA ASP A 82 -24.10 -3.31 21.05
C ASP A 82 -25.32 -3.63 21.92
N SER A 83 -25.45 -4.91 22.24
CA SER A 83 -26.63 -5.61 22.78
C SER A 83 -26.98 -5.26 24.22
N ARG A 84 -26.61 -4.05 24.69
CA ARG A 84 -26.94 -3.62 26.05
C ARG A 84 -28.29 -2.93 26.18
N GLU A 85 -28.90 -2.43 25.10
CA GLU A 85 -30.19 -1.73 25.20
C GLU A 85 -31.30 -2.21 24.25
N VAL A 86 -30.99 -2.89 23.14
CA VAL A 86 -32.04 -3.47 22.27
C VAL A 86 -32.30 -4.91 22.70
N GLY A 87 -33.09 -5.08 23.77
CA GLY A 87 -33.49 -6.41 24.23
C GLY A 87 -34.23 -7.17 23.12
N ASN A 88 -33.67 -8.30 22.66
CA ASN A 88 -34.28 -9.46 21.96
C ASN A 88 -35.55 -9.26 21.12
N THR A 89 -35.77 -8.09 20.55
CA THR A 89 -36.92 -7.84 19.68
C THR A 89 -36.38 -7.94 18.27
N SER A 90 -36.19 -9.16 17.80
CA SER A 90 -36.14 -9.50 16.38
C SER A 90 -37.52 -9.18 15.80
N THR A 91 -37.79 -7.89 15.70
CA THR A 91 -38.99 -7.37 15.05
C THR A 91 -38.74 -7.60 13.58
N SER A 92 -39.32 -8.67 13.02
CA SER A 92 -39.42 -8.84 11.58
C SER A 92 -40.20 -7.65 11.05
N THR A 93 -39.49 -6.60 10.64
CA THR A 93 -40.09 -5.39 10.10
C THR A 93 -40.81 -5.82 8.82
N SER A 94 -42.14 -5.87 8.87
CA SER A 94 -42.95 -6.20 7.70
C SER A 94 -42.59 -5.20 6.61
N LEU A 95 -42.11 -5.69 5.45
CA LEU A 95 -41.85 -4.90 4.25
C LEU A 95 -43.08 -4.02 3.96
N GLY A 96 -43.01 -2.75 4.32
CA GLY A 96 -43.95 -1.76 3.82
C GLY A 96 -43.65 -1.62 2.34
N SER A 97 -44.58 -2.04 1.46
CA SER A 97 -44.43 -1.86 0.02
C SER A 97 -44.53 -0.37 -0.30
N SER A 98 -43.43 0.37 -0.20
CA SER A 98 -43.37 1.70 -0.80
C SER A 98 -43.45 1.49 -2.31
N THR A 99 -44.54 1.95 -2.92
CA THR A 99 -44.79 1.81 -4.37
C THR A 99 -44.01 2.81 -5.21
N THR A 100 -43.16 3.63 -4.58
CA THR A 100 -42.33 4.63 -5.27
C THR A 100 -41.11 4.00 -5.91
N ASP A 101 -40.85 4.38 -7.15
CA ASP A 101 -39.68 3.97 -7.92
C ASP A 101 -38.37 4.37 -7.21
N PRO A 102 -37.46 3.43 -6.91
CA PRO A 102 -36.19 3.73 -6.24
C PRO A 102 -35.31 4.69 -7.04
N GLU A 103 -35.41 4.71 -8.38
CA GLU A 103 -34.62 5.58 -9.25
C GLU A 103 -35.03 7.04 -9.09
N ILE A 104 -36.34 7.33 -9.04
CA ILE A 104 -36.87 8.69 -8.88
C ILE A 104 -36.44 9.29 -7.54
N ASN A 105 -36.55 8.52 -6.45
CA ASN A 105 -36.14 8.98 -5.13
C ASN A 105 -34.63 9.23 -5.08
N GLY A 106 -33.83 8.38 -5.74
CA GLY A 106 -32.38 8.55 -5.86
C GLY A 106 -31.99 9.82 -6.62
N GLU A 107 -32.64 10.07 -7.76
CA GLU A 107 -32.38 11.25 -8.59
C GLU A 107 -32.67 12.56 -7.85
N ILE A 108 -33.77 12.62 -7.08
CA ILE A 108 -34.11 13.78 -6.25
C ILE A 108 -32.96 14.08 -5.27
N ILE A 109 -32.48 13.09 -4.53
CA ILE A 109 -31.41 13.28 -3.53
C ILE A 109 -30.09 13.67 -4.20
N ILE A 110 -29.69 12.98 -5.28
CA ILE A 110 -28.43 13.23 -5.99
C ILE A 110 -28.42 14.64 -6.60
N SER A 111 -29.55 15.10 -7.15
CA SER A 111 -29.65 16.45 -7.72
C SER A 111 -29.37 17.53 -6.67
N GLN A 112 -29.87 17.35 -5.44
CA GLN A 112 -29.66 18.29 -4.34
C GLN A 112 -28.25 18.20 -3.74
N LEU A 113 -27.64 17.01 -3.77
CA LEU A 113 -26.26 16.83 -3.31
C LEU A 113 -25.29 17.73 -4.09
N SER A 114 -25.49 17.86 -5.40
CA SER A 114 -24.67 18.74 -6.25
C SER A 114 -24.84 20.23 -5.96
N GLN A 115 -25.99 20.62 -5.39
CA GLN A 115 -26.35 22.02 -5.09
C GLN A 115 -26.08 22.41 -3.63
N HIS A 116 -25.75 21.45 -2.76
CA HIS A 116 -25.63 21.64 -1.31
C HIS A 116 -26.88 22.29 -0.68
N SER A 117 -28.07 22.01 -1.22
CA SER A 117 -29.32 22.69 -0.87
C SER A 117 -30.43 21.71 -0.47
N PHE A 118 -30.34 21.15 0.73
CA PHE A 118 -31.40 20.29 1.28
C PHE A 118 -31.66 20.62 2.74
N THR A 119 -32.84 20.25 3.22
CA THR A 119 -33.17 20.29 4.65
C THR A 119 -33.59 18.90 5.11
N LEU A 120 -33.11 18.51 6.28
CA LEU A 120 -33.49 17.26 6.94
C LEU A 120 -34.42 17.62 8.09
N ILE A 121 -35.65 17.11 8.03
CA ILE A 121 -36.65 17.33 9.07
C ILE A 121 -36.83 16.01 9.81
N ALA A 122 -36.49 16.00 11.09
CA ALA A 122 -36.78 14.88 11.99
C ALA A 122 -38.23 15.01 12.48
N GLU A 123 -39.13 14.16 11.99
CA GLU A 123 -40.52 14.13 12.42
C GLU A 123 -40.75 13.00 13.43
N SER A 124 -41.21 13.36 14.63
CA SER A 124 -41.59 12.40 15.65
C SER A 124 -43.02 11.95 15.41
N ILE A 125 -43.20 10.72 14.93
CA ILE A 125 -44.52 10.12 14.76
C ILE A 125 -44.99 9.57 16.10
N GLN A 126 -46.18 10.00 16.53
CA GLN A 126 -46.77 9.57 17.80
C GLN A 126 -46.91 8.04 17.82
N GLY A 127 -46.14 7.38 18.69
CA GLY A 127 -46.15 5.92 18.86
C GLY A 127 -44.95 5.19 18.25
N GLN A 128 -44.03 5.86 17.55
CA GLN A 128 -42.73 5.28 17.19
C GLN A 128 -41.62 5.74 18.15
N PRO A 129 -40.70 4.84 18.53
CA PRO A 129 -39.65 5.15 19.49
C PRO A 129 -38.56 6.07 18.92
N ALA A 130 -38.41 6.17 17.59
CA ALA A 130 -37.44 7.07 16.95
C ALA A 130 -38.09 7.91 15.84
N PRO A 131 -37.52 9.10 15.54
CA PRO A 131 -38.03 9.99 14.51
C PRO A 131 -37.81 9.42 13.10
N GLN A 132 -38.73 9.71 12.20
CA GLN A 132 -38.50 9.53 10.76
C GLN A 132 -37.80 10.77 10.20
N VAL A 133 -36.96 10.58 9.18
CA VAL A 133 -36.23 11.69 8.56
C VAL A 133 -36.85 11.99 7.21
N ILE A 134 -37.41 13.18 7.05
CA ILE A 134 -37.89 13.66 5.76
C ILE A 134 -36.78 14.49 5.12
N PHE A 135 -36.34 14.03 3.94
CA PHE A 135 -35.46 14.78 3.07
C PHE A 135 -36.30 15.71 2.19
N GLU A 136 -36.22 17.02 2.40
CA GLU A 136 -36.95 18.01 1.62
C GLU A 136 -36.00 18.77 0.68
N ALA A 137 -36.27 18.67 -0.62
CA ALA A 137 -35.52 19.41 -1.64
C ALA A 137 -35.97 20.88 -1.67
N ASN A 138 -35.03 21.82 -1.55
CA ASN A 138 -35.31 23.26 -1.45
C ASN A 138 -36.06 23.85 -2.67
N ASN A 139 -36.00 23.17 -3.82
CA ASN A 139 -36.60 23.63 -5.07
C ASN A 139 -38.02 23.09 -5.32
N GLY A 140 -38.64 22.45 -4.32
CA GLY A 140 -39.95 21.81 -4.47
C GLY A 140 -39.91 20.55 -5.35
N ALA A 141 -38.74 19.94 -5.54
CA ALA A 141 -38.54 18.74 -6.35
C ALA A 141 -39.14 17.45 -5.71
N GLY A 142 -39.72 17.57 -4.52
CA GLY A 142 -40.32 16.48 -3.77
C GLY A 142 -39.69 16.30 -2.39
N SER A 143 -40.30 15.44 -1.60
CA SER A 143 -39.79 15.01 -0.29
C SER A 143 -39.64 13.49 -0.28
N VAL A 144 -38.50 12.99 0.19
CA VAL A 144 -38.26 11.54 0.35
C VAL A 144 -38.30 11.21 1.84
N ASN A 145 -39.18 10.28 2.23
CA ASN A 145 -39.26 9.81 3.62
C ASN A 145 -38.24 8.68 3.83
N ILE A 146 -37.28 8.91 4.73
CA ILE A 146 -36.25 7.97 5.13
C ILE A 146 -36.70 7.31 6.44
N SER A 147 -37.05 6.03 6.36
CA SER A 147 -37.43 5.23 7.52
C SER A 147 -36.24 5.10 8.49
N GLN A 148 -36.52 4.89 9.79
CA GLN A 148 -35.48 4.64 10.79
C GLN A 148 -34.59 3.46 10.40
N SER A 149 -35.19 2.36 9.94
CA SER A 149 -34.43 1.18 9.49
C SER A 149 -33.54 1.50 8.29
N CYS A 150 -33.99 2.35 7.37
CA CYS A 150 -33.12 2.83 6.29
C CYS A 150 -31.95 3.66 6.83
N ALA A 151 -32.20 4.61 7.72
CA ALA A 151 -31.15 5.44 8.31
C ALA A 151 -30.10 4.59 9.05
N GLU A 152 -30.52 3.53 9.75
CA GLU A 152 -29.62 2.55 10.36
C GLU A 152 -28.80 1.80 9.30
N THR A 153 -29.39 1.43 8.15
CA THR A 153 -28.67 0.77 7.05
C THR A 153 -27.62 1.69 6.43
N LEU A 154 -27.92 2.99 6.37
CA LEU A 154 -27.01 4.01 5.88
C LEU A 154 -25.80 4.27 6.80
N LEU A 155 -25.76 3.68 8.00
CA LEU A 155 -24.58 3.73 8.87
C LEU A 155 -23.38 2.97 8.26
N TYR A 156 -23.63 1.84 7.59
CA TYR A 156 -22.59 1.05 6.91
C TYR A 156 -21.84 1.85 5.82
N PRO A 157 -22.51 2.45 4.82
CA PRO A 157 -21.84 3.26 3.82
C PRO A 157 -21.18 4.51 4.41
N THR A 158 -21.72 5.10 5.49
CA THR A 158 -21.08 6.22 6.20
C THR A 158 -19.69 5.82 6.70
N GLN A 159 -19.60 4.66 7.38
CA GLN A 159 -18.33 4.14 7.87
C GLN A 159 -17.37 3.80 6.72
N HIS A 160 -17.91 3.24 5.63
CA HIS A 160 -17.14 2.91 4.45
C HIS A 160 -16.49 4.15 3.81
N PHE A 161 -17.25 5.22 3.56
CA PHE A 161 -16.69 6.45 2.99
C PHE A 161 -15.73 7.17 3.93
N GLN A 162 -15.98 7.11 5.24
CA GLN A 162 -15.02 7.65 6.21
C GLN A 162 -13.67 6.92 6.11
N ASN A 163 -13.69 5.60 5.96
CA ASN A 163 -12.48 4.80 5.78
C ASN A 163 -11.80 5.05 4.44
N ASN A 164 -12.57 5.19 3.35
CA ASN A 164 -12.01 5.55 2.04
C ASN A 164 -11.32 6.93 2.08
N THR A 165 -11.95 7.93 2.71
CA THR A 165 -11.36 9.27 2.91
C THR A 165 -9.99 9.19 3.61
N ARG A 166 -9.87 8.36 4.66
CA ARG A 166 -8.59 8.13 5.38
C ARG A 166 -7.55 7.43 4.49
N GLU A 167 -7.99 6.48 3.69
CA GLU A 167 -7.16 5.73 2.75
C GLU A 167 -6.59 6.64 1.64
N GLU A 168 -7.44 7.42 0.96
CA GLU A 168 -7.01 8.37 -0.07
C GLU A 168 -6.00 9.38 0.49
N LEU A 169 -6.24 9.89 1.70
CA LEU A 169 -5.31 10.80 2.37
C LEU A 169 -3.94 10.16 2.62
N ALA A 170 -3.89 8.90 3.03
CA ALA A 170 -2.64 8.15 3.20
C ALA A 170 -1.89 7.99 1.88
N PHE A 171 -2.58 7.72 0.78
CA PHE A 171 -1.96 7.64 -0.55
C PHE A 171 -1.48 8.98 -1.09
N ILE A 172 -2.18 10.09 -0.80
CA ILE A 172 -1.68 11.44 -1.08
C ILE A 172 -0.35 11.68 -0.35
N PHE A 173 -0.28 11.36 0.95
CA PHE A 173 0.97 11.45 1.71
C PHE A 173 2.07 10.52 1.17
N LEU A 174 1.71 9.32 0.71
CA LEU A 174 2.65 8.41 0.07
C LEU A 174 3.27 9.01 -1.19
N GLN A 175 2.52 9.76 -2.01
CA GLN A 175 3.07 10.44 -3.19
C GLN A 175 4.11 11.51 -2.81
N PHE A 176 3.83 12.31 -1.78
CA PHE A 176 4.79 13.29 -1.28
C PHE A 176 6.07 12.63 -0.74
N TRP A 177 5.91 11.50 -0.03
CA TRP A 177 7.03 10.74 0.48
C TRP A 177 7.87 10.11 -0.65
N LEU A 178 7.25 9.54 -1.69
CA LEU A 178 7.94 9.01 -2.86
C LEU A 178 8.71 10.10 -3.62
N LEU A 179 8.13 11.31 -3.73
CA LEU A 179 8.82 12.46 -4.31
C LEU A 179 10.05 12.84 -3.47
N LEU A 180 9.92 12.87 -2.14
CA LEU A 180 11.04 13.13 -1.23
C LEU A 180 12.14 12.07 -1.38
N LEU A 181 11.79 10.78 -1.41
CA LEU A 181 12.77 9.71 -1.65
C LEU A 181 13.46 9.86 -3.00
N SER A 182 12.74 10.32 -4.03
CA SER A 182 13.32 10.52 -5.37
C SER A 182 14.33 11.66 -5.39
N ILE A 183 14.06 12.75 -4.65
CA ILE A 183 15.00 13.86 -4.44
C ILE A 183 16.24 13.35 -3.69
N LEU A 184 16.06 12.59 -2.61
CA LEU A 184 17.15 12.02 -1.83
C LEU A 184 17.98 11.02 -2.65
N ALA A 185 17.33 10.18 -3.46
CA ALA A 185 17.98 9.25 -4.37
C ALA A 185 18.91 9.97 -5.35
N MET A 186 18.45 11.10 -5.90
CA MET A 186 19.24 11.94 -6.81
C MET A 186 20.39 12.67 -6.10
N ILE A 187 20.15 13.20 -4.89
CA ILE A 187 21.15 13.93 -4.11
C ILE A 187 22.30 13.02 -3.66
N TYR A 188 21.97 11.80 -3.24
CA TYR A 188 22.92 10.86 -2.63
C TYR A 188 23.40 9.75 -3.57
N ASP A 189 22.94 9.73 -4.83
CA ASP A 189 23.16 8.65 -5.80
C ASP A 189 22.97 7.26 -5.16
N SER A 190 21.85 7.13 -4.45
CA SER A 190 21.68 6.05 -3.48
C SER A 190 20.76 4.96 -4.00
N VAL A 191 21.35 3.80 -4.28
CA VAL A 191 20.66 2.56 -4.68
C VAL A 191 19.52 2.13 -3.74
N PRO A 192 19.63 2.21 -2.40
CA PRO A 192 18.55 1.78 -1.51
C PRO A 192 17.27 2.61 -1.69
N HIS A 193 17.38 3.91 -1.95
CA HIS A 193 16.21 4.75 -2.18
C HIS A 193 15.50 4.39 -3.49
N ILE A 194 16.27 4.09 -4.56
CA ILE A 194 15.70 3.65 -5.85
C ILE A 194 14.98 2.31 -5.69
N LEU A 195 15.60 1.34 -5.01
CA LEU A 195 14.97 0.05 -4.73
C LEU A 195 13.71 0.21 -3.88
N THR A 196 13.71 1.09 -2.88
CA THR A 196 12.53 1.41 -2.07
C THR A 196 11.41 1.99 -2.91
N ILE A 197 11.70 2.93 -3.82
CA ILE A 197 10.73 3.49 -4.76
C ILE A 197 10.14 2.38 -5.63
N PHE A 198 10.99 1.51 -6.18
CA PHE A 198 10.54 0.38 -7.00
C PHE A 198 9.61 -0.57 -6.24
N THR A 199 10.00 -1.02 -5.04
CA THR A 199 9.16 -1.89 -4.20
C THR A 199 7.85 -1.22 -3.84
N THR A 200 7.86 0.07 -3.52
CA THR A 200 6.64 0.81 -3.20
C THR A 200 5.72 0.91 -4.42
N ARG A 201 6.27 1.13 -5.63
CA ARG A 201 5.48 1.12 -6.87
C ARG A 201 4.82 -0.22 -7.12
N LEU A 202 5.51 -1.33 -6.85
CA LEU A 202 4.93 -2.66 -6.94
C LEU A 202 3.73 -2.81 -5.99
N LEU A 203 3.88 -2.41 -4.73
CA LEU A 203 2.80 -2.47 -3.74
C LEU A 203 1.62 -1.56 -4.13
N LEU A 204 1.88 -0.36 -4.64
CA LEU A 204 0.86 0.56 -5.14
C LEU A 204 0.08 -0.02 -6.31
N THR A 205 0.77 -0.62 -7.29
CA THR A 205 0.11 -1.29 -8.41
C THR A 205 -0.80 -2.41 -7.92
N SER A 206 -0.31 -3.27 -7.01
CA SER A 206 -1.11 -4.33 -6.41
C SER A 206 -2.32 -3.78 -5.66
N TRP A 207 -2.15 -2.69 -4.90
CA TRP A 207 -3.25 -2.05 -4.18
C TRP A 207 -4.30 -1.45 -5.12
N SER A 208 -3.88 -0.76 -6.19
CA SER A 208 -4.82 -0.15 -7.14
C SER A 208 -5.72 -1.19 -7.82
N ILE A 209 -5.15 -2.36 -8.18
CA ILE A 209 -5.92 -3.50 -8.71
C ILE A 209 -6.92 -4.02 -7.68
N TYR A 210 -6.48 -4.20 -6.43
CA TYR A 210 -7.35 -4.65 -5.35
C TYR A 210 -8.47 -3.64 -5.04
N SER A 211 -8.18 -2.34 -5.07
CA SER A 211 -9.17 -1.30 -4.81
C SER A 211 -10.28 -1.30 -5.87
N LEU A 212 -9.94 -1.44 -7.15
CA LEU A 212 -10.94 -1.54 -8.23
C LEU A 212 -11.86 -2.75 -8.04
N TRP A 213 -11.29 -3.92 -7.72
CA TRP A 213 -12.09 -5.11 -7.42
C TRP A 213 -13.00 -4.88 -6.20
N ARG A 214 -12.46 -4.28 -5.13
CA ARG A 214 -13.22 -3.94 -3.92
C ARG A 214 -14.36 -2.98 -4.24
N THR A 215 -14.15 -1.94 -5.05
CA THR A 215 -15.18 -0.97 -5.44
C THR A 215 -16.36 -1.65 -6.15
N GLN A 216 -16.08 -2.57 -7.08
CA GLN A 216 -17.12 -3.34 -7.76
C GLN A 216 -17.87 -4.26 -6.80
N SER A 217 -17.16 -4.92 -5.87
CA SER A 217 -17.79 -5.74 -4.84
C SER A 217 -18.65 -4.93 -3.87
N GLN A 218 -18.27 -3.70 -3.54
CA GLN A 218 -19.08 -2.84 -2.67
C GLN A 218 -20.30 -2.32 -3.40
N GLN A 219 -20.21 -2.06 -4.71
CA GLN A 219 -21.36 -1.68 -5.52
C GLN A 219 -22.47 -2.75 -5.46
N SER A 220 -22.12 -4.03 -5.62
CA SER A 220 -23.13 -5.10 -5.57
C SER A 220 -23.77 -5.24 -4.18
N ILE A 221 -22.98 -5.05 -3.11
CA ILE A 221 -23.49 -5.02 -1.74
C ILE A 221 -24.43 -3.83 -1.52
N PHE A 222 -24.09 -2.64 -2.00
CA PHE A 222 -24.91 -1.45 -1.81
C PHE A 222 -26.21 -1.55 -2.62
N GLN A 223 -26.13 -2.12 -3.83
CA GLN A 223 -27.30 -2.39 -4.65
C GLN A 223 -28.25 -3.36 -3.94
N SER A 224 -27.75 -4.48 -3.41
CA SER A 224 -28.60 -5.46 -2.72
C SER A 224 -29.20 -4.93 -1.42
N LEU A 225 -28.44 -4.16 -0.63
CA LEU A 225 -28.84 -3.72 0.71
C LEU A 225 -29.67 -2.43 0.74
N ILE A 226 -29.49 -1.54 -0.24
CA ILE A 226 -30.03 -0.18 -0.18
C ILE A 226 -30.93 0.13 -1.37
N GLN A 227 -30.57 -0.34 -2.57
CA GLN A 227 -31.26 0.06 -3.80
C GLN A 227 -32.34 -0.94 -4.24
N SER A 228 -32.14 -2.25 -3.99
CA SER A 228 -33.05 -3.31 -4.43
C SER A 228 -34.48 -3.06 -3.92
N PRO A 229 -35.51 -3.30 -4.77
CA PRO A 229 -36.89 -3.24 -4.35
C PRO A 229 -37.15 -4.17 -3.16
N GLY A 230 -37.72 -3.63 -2.08
CA GLY A 230 -37.97 -4.39 -0.84
C GLY A 230 -36.85 -4.32 0.19
N SER A 231 -35.72 -3.66 -0.14
CA SER A 231 -34.75 -3.24 0.87
C SER A 231 -35.35 -2.14 1.77
N PRO A 232 -34.84 -1.95 3.01
CA PRO A 232 -35.37 -0.95 3.94
C PRO A 232 -35.37 0.49 3.41
N CYS A 233 -34.44 0.78 2.49
CA CYS A 233 -34.31 2.08 1.84
C CYS A 233 -35.05 2.15 0.50
N SER A 234 -34.84 1.18 -0.40
CA SER A 234 -35.35 1.20 -1.78
C SER A 234 -35.08 2.56 -2.47
N ILE A 235 -33.83 3.05 -2.42
CA ILE A 235 -33.40 4.33 -3.00
C ILE A 235 -32.08 4.13 -3.78
N ALA A 236 -32.05 4.52 -5.05
CA ALA A 236 -30.87 4.42 -5.92
C ALA A 236 -29.86 5.58 -5.69
N LEU A 237 -29.21 5.61 -4.51
CA LEU A 237 -28.33 6.74 -4.13
C LEU A 237 -26.93 6.68 -4.75
N PHE A 238 -26.40 5.50 -5.09
CA PHE A 238 -24.95 5.31 -5.31
C PHE A 238 -24.53 4.98 -6.74
N ASP A 239 -25.45 4.91 -7.70
CA ASP A 239 -25.11 4.46 -9.05
C ASP A 239 -24.17 5.42 -9.78
N SER A 240 -24.41 6.72 -9.63
CA SER A 240 -23.52 7.76 -10.18
C SER A 240 -22.16 7.78 -9.46
N TYR A 241 -22.14 7.52 -8.14
CA TYR A 241 -20.93 7.47 -7.33
C TYR A 241 -19.98 6.36 -7.81
N PHE A 242 -20.43 5.11 -7.88
CA PHE A 242 -19.57 3.98 -8.24
C PHE A 242 -19.06 4.10 -9.68
N THR A 243 -19.92 4.54 -10.60
CA THR A 243 -19.53 4.77 -12.00
C THR A 243 -18.43 5.83 -12.09
N THR A 244 -18.59 6.94 -11.36
CA THR A 244 -17.60 8.02 -11.33
C THR A 244 -16.30 7.57 -10.67
N ARG A 245 -16.38 6.83 -9.55
CA ARG A 245 -15.21 6.31 -8.84
C ARG A 245 -14.39 5.37 -9.71
N VAL A 246 -15.04 4.40 -10.35
CA VAL A 246 -14.39 3.47 -11.29
C VAL A 246 -13.70 4.23 -12.44
N SER A 247 -14.31 5.32 -12.92
CA SER A 247 -13.71 6.15 -13.97
C SER A 247 -12.39 6.83 -13.54
N TYR A 248 -12.17 7.05 -12.24
CA TYR A 248 -10.91 7.56 -11.69
C TYR A 248 -9.92 6.45 -11.30
N GLU A 249 -10.40 5.32 -10.81
CA GLU A 249 -9.56 4.17 -10.43
C GLU A 249 -8.89 3.51 -11.64
N VAL A 250 -9.57 3.44 -12.80
CA VAL A 250 -8.98 2.85 -14.02
C VAL A 250 -7.74 3.62 -14.50
N PRO A 251 -7.76 4.96 -14.65
CA PRO A 251 -6.56 5.75 -14.92
C PRO A 251 -5.45 5.58 -13.88
N ASP A 252 -5.78 5.46 -12.58
CA ASP A 252 -4.78 5.24 -11.53
C ASP A 252 -4.03 3.91 -11.73
N ILE A 253 -4.73 2.83 -12.07
CA ILE A 253 -4.11 1.53 -12.39
C ILE A 253 -3.18 1.66 -13.59
N ILE A 254 -3.63 2.31 -14.68
CA ILE A 254 -2.82 2.50 -15.89
C ILE A 254 -1.54 3.27 -15.54
N LEU A 255 -1.66 4.35 -14.77
CA LEU A 255 -0.51 5.13 -14.31
C LEU A 255 0.44 4.28 -13.45
N ASN A 256 -0.06 3.57 -12.45
CA ASN A 256 0.76 2.72 -11.59
C ASN A 256 1.47 1.61 -12.39
N CYS A 257 0.81 0.97 -13.35
CA CYS A 257 1.42 -0.04 -14.22
C CYS A 257 2.54 0.56 -15.09
N THR A 258 2.31 1.73 -15.70
CA THR A 258 3.35 2.41 -16.50
C THR A 258 4.52 2.85 -15.64
N ALA A 259 4.29 3.38 -14.44
CA ALA A 259 5.35 3.68 -13.47
C ALA A 259 6.13 2.47 -13.06
N LEU A 260 5.48 1.35 -12.78
CA LEU A 260 6.16 0.12 -12.39
C LEU A 260 7.08 -0.36 -13.51
N GLY A 261 6.63 -0.33 -14.78
CA GLY A 261 7.47 -0.67 -15.93
C GLY A 261 8.69 0.22 -16.06
N VAL A 262 8.51 1.54 -16.00
CA VAL A 262 9.60 2.52 -16.08
C VAL A 262 10.57 2.40 -14.89
N ALA A 263 10.03 2.31 -13.67
CA ALA A 263 10.82 2.17 -12.44
C ALA A 263 11.59 0.83 -12.43
N GLY A 264 10.99 -0.25 -12.92
CA GLY A 264 11.64 -1.55 -13.06
C GLY A 264 12.80 -1.52 -14.04
N TYR A 265 12.59 -0.93 -15.22
CA TYR A 265 13.66 -0.74 -16.21
C TYR A 265 14.83 0.08 -15.67
N LEU A 266 14.52 1.21 -15.02
CA LEU A 266 15.54 2.11 -14.47
C LEU A 266 16.27 1.49 -13.27
N SER A 267 15.54 0.82 -12.38
CA SER A 267 16.14 0.10 -11.24
C SER A 267 17.05 -1.02 -11.70
N TRP A 268 16.65 -1.79 -12.73
CA TRP A 268 17.48 -2.82 -13.34
C TRP A 268 18.76 -2.24 -13.94
N SER A 269 18.66 -1.15 -14.70
CA SER A 269 19.80 -0.47 -15.33
C SER A 269 20.79 0.08 -14.30
N LEU A 270 20.28 0.72 -13.24
CA LEU A 270 21.09 1.27 -12.16
C LEU A 270 21.75 0.15 -11.34
N TYR A 271 21.01 -0.90 -11.00
CA TYR A 271 21.55 -2.07 -10.32
C TYR A 271 22.70 -2.72 -11.09
N ARG A 272 22.56 -2.87 -12.42
CA ARG A 272 23.61 -3.42 -13.28
C ARG A 272 24.86 -2.54 -13.31
N THR A 273 24.67 -1.23 -13.49
CA THR A 273 25.77 -0.26 -13.56
C THR A 273 26.52 -0.21 -12.23
N TYR A 274 25.78 -0.20 -11.13
CA TYR A 274 26.32 -0.15 -9.79
C TYR A 274 27.11 -1.41 -9.41
N ASN A 275 26.57 -2.59 -9.73
CA ASN A 275 27.29 -3.85 -9.57
C ASN A 275 28.60 -3.82 -10.37
N ALA A 276 28.57 -3.42 -11.64
CA ALA A 276 29.76 -3.35 -12.47
C ALA A 276 30.84 -2.39 -11.90
N GLN A 277 30.43 -1.24 -11.35
CA GLN A 277 31.34 -0.28 -10.73
C GLN A 277 31.94 -0.82 -9.43
N ILE A 278 31.13 -1.35 -8.50
CA ILE A 278 31.61 -1.90 -7.24
C ILE A 278 32.70 -2.97 -7.46
N PHE A 279 32.48 -3.88 -8.40
CA PHE A 279 33.41 -4.97 -8.65
C PHE A 279 34.72 -4.49 -9.28
N THR A 280 34.66 -3.45 -10.11
CA THR A 280 35.86 -2.96 -10.80
C THR A 280 36.71 -2.01 -9.96
N TYR A 281 36.14 -1.28 -8.99
CA TYR A 281 36.90 -0.28 -8.22
C TYR A 281 37.77 -0.86 -7.11
N VAL A 282 37.36 -1.95 -6.45
CA VAL A 282 37.98 -2.34 -5.17
C VAL A 282 38.58 -3.75 -5.20
N GLY A 283 38.32 -4.55 -6.24
CA GLY A 283 38.77 -5.96 -6.26
C GLY A 283 38.34 -6.72 -5.01
N ALA A 284 37.18 -6.37 -4.44
CA ALA A 284 36.78 -6.79 -3.11
C ALA A 284 36.57 -8.31 -3.04
N PRO A 285 37.03 -8.98 -1.96
CA PRO A 285 36.73 -10.38 -1.72
C PRO A 285 35.22 -10.64 -1.74
N LYS A 286 34.80 -11.77 -2.33
CA LYS A 286 33.39 -12.17 -2.48
C LYS A 286 32.57 -12.06 -1.18
N ALA A 287 33.19 -12.36 -0.05
CA ALA A 287 32.56 -12.28 1.27
C ALA A 287 32.11 -10.87 1.66
N ILE A 288 32.86 -9.81 1.28
CA ILE A 288 32.49 -8.41 1.58
C ILE A 288 31.32 -7.99 0.70
N THR A 289 31.32 -8.40 -0.58
CA THR A 289 30.23 -8.13 -1.51
C THR A 289 28.91 -8.71 -1.02
N ASP A 290 28.91 -9.95 -0.53
CA ASP A 290 27.68 -10.57 -0.03
C ASP A 290 27.18 -9.86 1.24
N LEU A 291 28.08 -9.44 2.13
CA LEU A 291 27.72 -8.64 3.30
C LEU A 291 27.12 -7.27 2.93
N TYR A 292 27.66 -6.65 1.88
CA TYR A 292 27.16 -5.38 1.37
C TYR A 292 25.73 -5.49 0.81
N LYS A 293 25.36 -6.61 0.19
CA LYS A 293 23.98 -6.85 -0.26
C LYS A 293 23.00 -6.88 0.91
N TYR A 294 23.36 -7.53 2.03
CA TYR A 294 22.50 -7.53 3.22
C TYR A 294 22.36 -6.14 3.84
N PHE A 295 23.45 -5.35 3.84
CA PHE A 295 23.40 -3.96 4.27
C PHE A 295 22.45 -3.11 3.42
N LEU A 296 22.53 -3.23 2.10
CA LEU A 296 21.61 -2.56 1.19
C LEU A 296 20.16 -3.00 1.41
N ALA A 297 19.91 -4.31 1.51
CA ALA A 297 18.58 -4.85 1.78
C ALA A 297 18.01 -4.27 3.09
N LEU A 298 18.81 -4.24 4.15
CA LEU A 298 18.42 -3.67 5.44
C LEU A 298 18.08 -2.18 5.35
N GLN A 299 18.81 -1.41 4.54
CA GLN A 299 18.47 0.00 4.29
C GLN A 299 17.15 0.18 3.54
N VAL A 300 16.88 -0.65 2.52
CA VAL A 300 15.59 -0.65 1.80
C VAL A 300 14.45 -0.99 2.75
N THR A 301 14.61 -2.06 3.53
CA THR A 301 13.60 -2.49 4.51
C THR A 301 13.34 -1.41 5.54
N LEU A 302 14.36 -0.74 6.08
CA LEU A 302 14.19 0.35 7.06
C LEU A 302 13.47 1.58 6.49
N GLN A 303 13.74 1.94 5.23
CA GLN A 303 13.05 3.06 4.59
C GLN A 303 11.58 2.75 4.35
N LEU A 304 11.27 1.56 3.85
CA LEU A 304 9.90 1.12 3.64
C LEU A 304 9.15 0.97 4.98
N GLU A 305 9.80 0.36 5.97
CA GLU A 305 9.25 0.15 7.32
C GLU A 305 8.88 1.48 7.98
N LEU A 306 9.74 2.50 7.89
CA LEU A 306 9.43 3.82 8.44
C LEU A 306 8.09 4.36 7.92
N PHE A 307 7.88 4.31 6.60
CA PHE A 307 6.64 4.82 6.01
C PHE A 307 5.43 3.95 6.37
N VAL A 308 5.56 2.63 6.21
CA VAL A 308 4.48 1.67 6.43
C VAL A 308 4.04 1.68 7.90
N LEU A 309 4.98 1.69 8.84
CA LEU A 309 4.71 1.74 10.28
C LEU A 309 4.04 3.07 10.70
N LEU A 310 4.55 4.22 10.22
CA LEU A 310 3.94 5.51 10.51
C LEU A 310 2.54 5.63 9.92
N THR A 311 2.33 5.11 8.71
CA THR A 311 1.01 5.11 8.06
C THR A 311 0.04 4.19 8.80
N ALA A 312 0.46 2.98 9.16
CA ALA A 312 -0.35 2.06 9.98
C ALA A 312 -0.76 2.70 11.32
N ALA A 313 0.21 3.30 12.02
CA ALA A 313 -0.03 4.00 13.28
C ALA A 313 -0.95 5.21 13.08
N GLY A 314 -0.76 6.01 12.02
CA GLY A 314 -1.59 7.17 11.71
C GLY A 314 -3.04 6.80 11.35
N LEU A 315 -3.24 5.76 10.53
CA LEU A 315 -4.56 5.24 10.19
C LEU A 315 -5.28 4.69 11.43
N TRP A 316 -4.59 3.89 12.25
CA TRP A 316 -5.14 3.40 13.51
C TRP A 316 -5.50 4.53 14.48
N THR A 317 -4.62 5.52 14.62
CA THR A 317 -4.84 6.70 15.47
C THR A 317 -6.04 7.51 15.00
N SER A 318 -6.15 7.74 13.69
CA SER A 318 -7.30 8.42 13.10
C SER A 318 -8.60 7.65 13.32
N GLN A 319 -8.57 6.32 13.21
CA GLN A 319 -9.72 5.47 13.51
C GLN A 319 -10.12 5.56 15.00
N LEU A 320 -9.14 5.48 15.89
CA LEU A 320 -9.36 5.47 17.34
C LEU A 320 -10.01 6.76 17.82
N PHE A 321 -9.57 7.92 17.30
CA PHE A 321 -10.00 9.22 17.80
C PHE A 321 -11.13 9.88 16.99
N ASN A 322 -11.23 9.61 15.68
CA ASN A 322 -12.21 10.26 14.80
C ASN A 322 -13.36 9.34 14.37
N SER A 323 -13.48 8.13 14.93
CA SER A 323 -14.57 7.20 14.62
C SER A 323 -15.35 6.81 15.89
N TYR A 324 -16.40 6.01 15.75
CA TYR A 324 -17.23 5.56 16.88
C TYR A 324 -16.45 4.74 17.94
N ILE A 325 -15.26 4.25 17.59
CA ILE A 325 -14.40 3.43 18.46
C ILE A 325 -14.03 4.15 19.77
N THR A 326 -13.87 5.49 19.76
CA THR A 326 -13.56 6.26 20.98
C THR A 326 -14.59 6.02 22.07
N HIS A 327 -15.87 5.88 21.70
CA HIS A 327 -16.96 5.72 22.66
C HIS A 327 -17.12 4.30 23.19
N ILE A 328 -16.65 3.29 22.45
CA ILE A 328 -16.76 1.87 22.82
C ILE A 328 -15.53 1.38 23.60
N SER A 329 -14.37 1.95 23.31
CA SER A 329 -13.10 1.50 23.88
C SER A 329 -12.91 1.95 25.33
N LYS A 330 -12.91 1.00 26.27
CA LYS A 330 -12.55 1.24 27.69
C LYS A 330 -11.06 1.55 27.89
N HIS A 331 -10.21 1.24 26.91
CA HIS A 331 -8.75 1.29 27.02
C HIS A 331 -8.11 2.37 26.14
N THR A 332 -8.87 3.38 25.71
CA THR A 332 -8.39 4.50 24.88
C THR A 332 -7.10 5.17 25.42
N PRO A 333 -6.96 5.44 26.72
CA PRO A 333 -5.73 6.06 27.25
C PRO A 333 -4.48 5.19 27.07
N ILE A 334 -4.63 3.86 27.09
CA ILE A 334 -3.52 2.93 26.90
C ILE A 334 -3.08 2.95 25.43
N TYR A 335 -4.03 2.95 24.49
CA TYR A 335 -3.70 3.06 23.06
C TYR A 335 -3.04 4.39 22.72
N GLU A 336 -3.54 5.49 23.29
CA GLU A 336 -2.94 6.82 23.15
C GLU A 336 -1.49 6.83 23.64
N ALA A 337 -1.24 6.33 24.86
CA ALA A 337 0.10 6.24 25.41
C ALA A 337 1.04 5.38 24.54
N LEU A 338 0.55 4.24 24.03
CA LEU A 338 1.32 3.39 23.12
C LEU A 338 1.69 4.14 21.84
N VAL A 339 0.72 4.81 21.19
CA VAL A 339 0.97 5.59 19.96
C VAL A 339 2.02 6.67 20.18
N ILE A 340 1.93 7.42 21.29
CA ILE A 340 2.92 8.46 21.63
C ILE A 340 4.30 7.84 21.83
N VAL A 341 4.39 6.73 22.58
CA VAL A 341 5.64 6.01 22.81
C VAL A 341 6.25 5.51 21.50
N TYR A 342 5.44 4.92 20.61
CA TYR A 342 5.88 4.52 19.27
C TYR A 342 6.44 5.71 18.48
N GLY A 343 5.71 6.83 18.44
CA GLY A 343 6.13 8.03 17.73
C GLY A 343 7.45 8.62 18.25
N VAL A 344 7.68 8.57 19.57
CA VAL A 344 8.93 9.06 20.19
C VAL A 344 10.08 8.08 19.95
N LEU A 345 9.84 6.77 20.02
CA LEU A 345 10.89 5.75 19.89
C LEU A 345 11.34 5.51 18.46
N ILE A 346 10.52 5.82 17.44
CA ILE A 346 10.86 5.55 16.03
C ILE A 346 12.11 6.32 15.57
N VAL A 347 12.28 7.57 16.01
CA VAL A 347 13.43 8.40 15.59
C VAL A 347 14.74 7.88 16.21
N PRO A 348 14.86 7.69 17.54
CA PRO A 348 16.03 7.03 18.13
C PRO A 348 16.30 5.65 17.52
N TRP A 349 15.25 4.85 17.27
CA TRP A 349 15.39 3.54 16.67
C TRP A 349 16.07 3.60 15.28
N LEU A 350 15.62 4.49 14.39
CA LEU A 350 16.26 4.69 13.08
C LEU A 350 17.70 5.19 13.19
N LEU A 351 17.98 6.12 14.10
CA LEU A 351 19.32 6.63 14.33
C LEU A 351 20.26 5.52 14.83
N THR A 352 19.79 4.67 15.75
CA THR A 352 20.55 3.51 16.23
C THR A 352 20.79 2.48 15.14
N ALA A 353 19.82 2.25 14.24
CA ALA A 353 20.00 1.39 13.08
C ALA A 353 21.12 1.93 12.18
N TRP A 354 20.99 3.20 11.75
CA TRP A 354 21.94 3.84 10.85
C TRP A 354 23.36 3.88 11.44
N TYR A 355 23.50 4.31 12.69
CA TYR A 355 24.79 4.42 13.36
C TYR A 355 25.38 3.06 13.71
N GLY A 356 24.58 2.15 14.29
CA GLY A 356 25.03 0.84 14.74
C GLY A 356 25.59 0.00 13.59
N ILE A 357 24.89 -0.02 12.45
CA ILE A 357 25.29 -0.82 11.31
C ILE A 357 26.47 -0.19 10.56
N ARG A 358 26.46 1.14 10.36
CA ARG A 358 27.52 1.84 9.61
C ARG A 358 28.87 1.79 10.32
N TYR A 359 28.88 1.88 11.64
CA TYR A 359 30.10 1.86 12.45
C TYR A 359 30.42 0.48 13.04
N GLU A 360 29.70 -0.57 12.63
CA GLU A 360 29.83 -1.94 13.18
C GLU A 360 29.78 -2.00 14.72
N ASN A 361 29.02 -1.11 15.36
CA ASN A 361 28.92 -1.08 16.81
C ASN A 361 27.91 -2.14 17.28
N ARG A 362 28.43 -3.24 17.85
CA ARG A 362 27.64 -4.37 18.37
C ARG A 362 26.58 -3.93 19.37
N THR A 363 26.93 -3.09 20.33
CA THR A 363 26.02 -2.69 21.42
C THR A 363 24.84 -1.88 20.88
N ILE A 364 25.11 -0.91 20.00
CA ILE A 364 24.06 -0.07 19.40
C ILE A 364 23.17 -0.91 18.47
N THR A 365 23.76 -1.85 17.72
CA THR A 365 23.00 -2.77 16.87
C THR A 365 22.12 -3.73 17.67
N ILE A 366 22.59 -4.23 18.82
CA ILE A 366 21.76 -5.02 19.74
C ILE A 366 20.59 -4.17 20.25
N SER A 367 20.83 -2.93 20.67
CA SER A 367 19.77 -2.00 21.09
C SER A 367 18.73 -1.81 19.98
N PHE A 368 19.17 -1.60 18.74
CA PHE A 368 18.29 -1.48 17.58
C PHE A 368 17.40 -2.71 17.38
N ILE A 369 17.99 -3.93 17.42
CA ILE A 369 17.25 -5.19 17.28
C ILE A 369 16.27 -5.40 18.44
N SER A 370 16.67 -5.06 19.67
CA SER A 370 15.83 -5.15 20.85
C SER A 370 14.61 -4.23 20.77
N VAL A 371 14.78 -2.99 20.32
CA VAL A 371 13.66 -2.05 20.12
C VAL A 371 12.72 -2.52 19.00
N ALA A 372 13.26 -3.04 17.89
CA ALA A 372 12.43 -3.63 16.83
C ALA A 372 11.62 -4.83 17.33
N SER A 373 12.23 -5.69 18.16
CA SER A 373 11.53 -6.83 18.79
C SER A 373 10.44 -6.35 19.76
N LEU A 374 10.67 -5.26 20.49
CA LEU A 374 9.65 -4.64 21.34
C LEU A 374 8.48 -4.11 20.51
N PHE A 375 8.74 -3.50 19.34
CA PHE A 375 7.67 -3.08 18.43
C PHE A 375 6.83 -4.27 17.93
N ILE A 376 7.46 -5.39 17.58
CA ILE A 376 6.72 -6.62 17.21
C ILE A 376 5.84 -7.09 18.38
N LEU A 377 6.40 -7.18 19.59
CA LEU A 377 5.66 -7.63 20.77
C LEU A 377 4.47 -6.71 21.11
N ALA A 378 4.67 -5.39 21.07
CA ALA A 378 3.62 -4.43 21.34
C ALA A 378 2.53 -4.46 20.24
N SER A 379 2.90 -4.60 18.96
CA SER A 379 1.94 -4.79 17.88
C SER A 379 1.16 -6.11 18.03
N SER A 380 1.82 -7.20 18.43
CA SER A 380 1.14 -8.47 18.74
C SER A 380 0.20 -8.34 19.94
N PHE A 381 0.57 -7.58 20.97
CA PHE A 381 -0.28 -7.34 22.15
C PHE A 381 -1.56 -6.59 21.80
N MET A 382 -1.53 -5.68 20.81
CA MET A 382 -2.73 -4.96 20.35
C MET A 382 -3.82 -5.91 19.81
N PHE A 383 -3.45 -7.06 19.24
CA PHE A 383 -4.40 -8.07 18.77
C PHE A 383 -5.16 -8.81 19.88
N ILE A 384 -4.79 -8.64 21.15
CA ILE A 384 -5.61 -9.14 22.28
C ILE A 384 -6.93 -8.36 22.35
N SER A 385 -6.97 -7.13 21.85
CA SER A 385 -8.17 -6.31 21.82
C SER A 385 -9.16 -6.76 20.74
N PRO A 386 -10.43 -7.04 21.10
CA PRO A 386 -11.47 -7.34 20.12
C PRO A 386 -11.67 -6.20 19.12
N THR A 387 -11.59 -4.94 19.57
CA THR A 387 -11.78 -3.76 18.72
C THR A 387 -10.69 -3.63 17.66
N TYR A 388 -9.44 -3.89 18.04
CA TYR A 388 -8.32 -3.85 17.09
C TYR A 388 -8.44 -4.97 16.05
N ARG A 389 -8.75 -6.19 16.48
CA ARG A 389 -8.99 -7.34 15.58
C ARG A 389 -10.15 -7.08 14.61
N TRP A 390 -11.25 -6.55 15.12
CA TRP A 390 -12.41 -6.24 14.30
C TRP A 390 -12.06 -5.17 13.27
N THR A 391 -11.38 -4.08 13.66
CA THR A 391 -10.96 -3.02 12.74
C THR A 391 -9.99 -3.54 11.68
N PHE A 392 -9.05 -4.40 12.08
CA PHE A 392 -8.10 -5.05 11.16
C PHE A 392 -8.82 -5.87 10.07
N TYR A 393 -9.90 -6.56 10.43
CA TYR A 393 -10.71 -7.34 9.49
C TYR A 393 -11.64 -6.47 8.64
N ALA A 394 -12.33 -5.52 9.26
CA ALA A 394 -13.33 -4.68 8.62
C ALA A 394 -12.72 -3.66 7.65
N TRP A 395 -11.47 -3.24 7.87
CA TRP A 395 -10.78 -2.26 7.04
C TRP A 395 -9.50 -2.85 6.40
N PRO A 396 -9.61 -3.41 5.17
CA PRO A 396 -8.50 -4.08 4.50
C PRO A 396 -7.24 -3.23 4.33
N CYS A 397 -7.37 -1.93 4.08
CA CYS A 397 -6.21 -1.04 3.90
C CYS A 397 -5.36 -0.96 5.16
N LEU A 398 -5.99 -0.69 6.30
CA LEU A 398 -5.33 -0.71 7.60
C LEU A 398 -4.71 -2.09 7.87
N GLY A 399 -5.45 -3.16 7.61
CA GLY A 399 -4.97 -4.53 7.76
C GLY A 399 -3.70 -4.83 6.94
N CYS A 400 -3.66 -4.37 5.69
CA CYS A 400 -2.49 -4.49 4.81
C CYS A 400 -1.28 -3.70 5.34
N PHE A 401 -1.46 -2.45 5.78
CA PHE A 401 -0.37 -1.66 6.36
C PHE A 401 0.17 -2.27 7.66
N ILE A 402 -0.71 -2.74 8.55
CA ILE A 402 -0.29 -3.44 9.78
C ILE A 402 0.49 -4.72 9.42
N THR A 403 -0.03 -5.53 8.51
CA THR A 403 0.61 -6.80 8.10
C THR A 403 1.97 -6.54 7.44
N ALA A 404 2.04 -5.57 6.53
CA ALA A 404 3.28 -5.19 5.88
C ALA A 404 4.33 -4.69 6.89
N SER A 405 3.93 -3.87 7.88
CA SER A 405 4.83 -3.40 8.94
C SER A 405 5.38 -4.57 9.77
N LEU A 406 4.56 -5.56 10.13
CA LEU A 406 5.02 -6.73 10.89
C LEU A 406 6.02 -7.57 10.08
N ILE A 407 5.76 -7.79 8.79
CA ILE A 407 6.68 -8.52 7.90
C ILE A 407 8.01 -7.79 7.78
N LEU A 408 7.98 -6.47 7.59
CA LEU A 408 9.17 -5.64 7.45
C LEU A 408 9.95 -5.50 8.76
N LEU A 409 9.29 -5.43 9.93
CA LEU A 409 9.95 -5.52 11.24
C LEU A 409 10.67 -6.85 11.43
N ILE A 410 10.01 -7.97 11.11
CA ILE A 410 10.62 -9.31 11.20
C ILE A 410 11.84 -9.38 10.26
N ALA A 411 11.69 -8.94 9.01
CA ALA A 411 12.79 -8.86 8.05
C ALA A 411 13.94 -8.00 8.57
N THR A 412 13.63 -6.86 9.20
CA THR A 412 14.60 -5.95 9.82
C THR A 412 15.36 -6.61 10.96
N VAL A 413 14.68 -7.35 11.85
CA VAL A 413 15.32 -8.11 12.94
C VAL A 413 16.24 -9.20 12.40
N VAL A 414 15.80 -9.95 11.37
CA VAL A 414 16.60 -11.00 10.74
C VAL A 414 17.83 -10.43 10.05
N LEU A 415 17.65 -9.42 9.18
CA LEU A 415 18.76 -8.77 8.46
C LEU A 415 19.72 -8.09 9.42
N GLY A 416 19.22 -7.38 10.44
CA GLY A 416 20.04 -6.79 11.50
C GLY A 416 20.85 -7.83 12.26
N SER A 417 20.25 -8.98 12.56
CA SER A 417 20.95 -10.11 13.21
C SER A 417 22.04 -10.72 12.32
N VAL A 418 21.77 -10.85 11.01
CA VAL A 418 22.77 -11.30 10.02
C VAL A 418 23.93 -10.32 9.94
N CYS A 419 23.67 -9.01 9.88
CA CYS A 419 24.71 -7.98 9.93
C CYS A 419 25.53 -8.10 11.21
N LEU A 420 24.89 -8.20 12.38
CA LEU A 420 25.55 -8.31 13.68
C LEU A 420 26.51 -9.50 13.76
N ARG A 421 26.09 -10.67 13.27
CA ARG A 421 26.93 -11.89 13.23
C ARG A 421 28.15 -11.76 12.31
N ASN A 422 28.12 -10.83 11.36
CA ASN A 422 29.19 -10.61 10.39
C ASN A 422 30.09 -9.41 10.71
N PHE A 423 29.89 -8.71 11.84
CA PHE A 423 30.76 -7.62 12.27
C PHE A 423 32.20 -8.08 12.55
N GLY A 424 33.17 -7.25 12.19
CA GLY A 424 34.61 -7.51 12.27
C GLY A 424 35.23 -8.08 10.99
N LYS A 425 34.43 -8.32 9.94
CA LYS A 425 34.92 -8.82 8.64
C LYS A 425 35.38 -7.72 7.67
N GLY A 426 35.50 -6.48 8.14
CA GLY A 426 36.05 -5.36 7.37
C GLY A 426 35.04 -4.54 6.55
N LEU A 427 33.72 -4.67 6.80
CA LEU A 427 32.70 -3.88 6.10
C LEU A 427 32.84 -2.38 6.39
N ALA A 428 33.09 -2.01 7.64
CA ALA A 428 33.31 -0.62 8.05
C ALA A 428 34.50 -0.01 7.31
N GLN A 429 35.60 -0.75 7.16
CA GLN A 429 36.78 -0.29 6.42
C GLN A 429 36.46 -0.14 4.93
N TYR A 430 35.70 -1.07 4.35
CA TYR A 430 35.25 -0.98 2.96
C TYR A 430 34.34 0.23 2.72
N LEU A 431 33.34 0.45 3.58
CA LEU A 431 32.43 1.61 3.51
C LEU A 431 33.19 2.93 3.70
N TYR A 432 34.15 2.96 4.62
CA TYR A 432 35.01 4.12 4.83
C TYR A 432 35.85 4.43 3.60
N ALA A 433 36.55 3.43 3.04
CA ALA A 433 37.33 3.59 1.82
C ALA A 433 36.47 4.04 0.63
N SER A 434 35.30 3.42 0.44
CA SER A 434 34.33 3.81 -0.60
C SER A 434 33.87 5.26 -0.44
N SER A 435 33.53 5.68 0.79
CA SER A 435 33.11 7.06 1.06
C SER A 435 34.23 8.07 0.79
N ASN A 436 35.48 7.76 1.17
CA ASN A 436 36.62 8.64 0.91
C ASN A 436 36.92 8.74 -0.59
N LEU A 437 36.90 7.62 -1.31
CA LEU A 437 37.10 7.60 -2.75
C LEU A 437 36.03 8.44 -3.46
N SER A 438 34.75 8.27 -3.11
CA SER A 438 33.65 9.07 -3.65
C SER A 438 33.83 10.57 -3.38
N SER A 439 34.31 10.94 -2.19
CA SER A 439 34.51 12.35 -1.81
C SER A 439 35.70 13.02 -2.50
N SER A 440 36.69 12.23 -2.92
CA SER A 440 37.95 12.72 -3.49
C SER A 440 37.91 12.99 -4.99
N ASN A 441 36.77 12.73 -5.66
CA ASN A 441 36.64 12.83 -7.12
C ASN A 441 37.82 12.17 -7.85
N PHE A 442 38.32 11.05 -7.33
CA PHE A 442 39.41 10.30 -7.96
C PHE A 442 38.90 9.87 -9.34
N THR A 443 39.25 10.68 -10.33
CA THR A 443 38.88 10.43 -11.72
C THR A 443 39.58 9.15 -12.07
N ARG A 444 38.84 8.20 -12.65
CA ARG A 444 39.31 6.89 -13.09
C ARG A 444 40.39 7.07 -14.15
N GLY A 445 41.56 7.57 -13.74
CA GLY A 445 42.80 7.34 -14.43
C GLY A 445 42.92 5.84 -14.39
N VAL A 446 42.59 5.21 -15.51
CA VAL A 446 43.05 3.89 -15.85
C VAL A 446 44.49 3.91 -15.38
N PHE A 447 44.78 3.20 -14.30
CA PHE A 447 46.15 2.76 -14.08
C PHE A 447 46.35 1.86 -15.29
N GLU A 448 46.72 2.48 -16.43
CA GLU A 448 47.37 1.80 -17.50
C GLU A 448 48.46 1.09 -16.75
N ARG A 449 48.27 -0.22 -16.69
CA ARG A 449 49.25 -1.10 -16.15
C ARG A 449 50.37 -0.89 -17.15
N ASP A 450 51.21 0.12 -16.90
CA ASP A 450 52.56 0.24 -17.40
C ASP A 450 53.24 -0.98 -16.79
N VAL A 451 52.89 -2.13 -17.35
CA VAL A 451 53.70 -3.30 -17.35
C VAL A 451 54.95 -2.76 -18.02
N GLU A 452 55.96 -2.49 -17.19
CA GLU A 452 57.34 -2.84 -17.46
C GLU A 452 57.35 -4.17 -18.22
N LYS A 453 57.02 -4.10 -19.50
CA LYS A 453 57.27 -5.08 -20.53
C LYS A 453 58.39 -4.50 -21.37
N ASP A 454 59.45 -4.09 -20.66
CA ASP A 454 60.71 -3.74 -21.27
C ASP A 454 61.76 -4.63 -20.59
N GLY A 455 62.22 -5.62 -21.36
CA GLY A 455 63.38 -6.44 -21.03
C GLY A 455 63.08 -7.87 -20.57
N GLY A 456 62.90 -8.79 -21.51
CA GLY A 456 63.05 -10.22 -21.23
C GLY A 456 62.50 -11.12 -22.34
N ASP A 457 63.34 -11.37 -23.34
CA ASP A 457 63.14 -12.32 -24.44
C ASP A 457 62.40 -13.61 -24.03
N GLY A 458 61.39 -13.96 -24.82
CA GLY A 458 60.62 -15.19 -24.67
C GLY A 458 59.38 -15.22 -25.56
N ASP A 459 59.56 -14.87 -26.84
CA ASP A 459 58.57 -15.13 -27.88
C ASP A 459 58.56 -16.64 -28.15
N GLU A 460 57.48 -17.34 -27.78
CA GLU A 460 56.99 -18.54 -28.51
C GLU A 460 55.65 -19.12 -28.00
N ASP A 461 55.11 -18.74 -26.83
CA ASP A 461 53.94 -19.46 -26.25
C ASP A 461 52.60 -18.71 -26.20
N LYS A 462 52.46 -17.52 -26.81
CA LYS A 462 51.24 -16.71 -26.69
C LYS A 462 50.07 -17.07 -27.61
N ASP A 463 50.27 -17.88 -28.65
CA ASP A 463 49.19 -18.19 -29.60
C ASP A 463 48.23 -19.29 -29.13
N LYS A 464 48.59 -20.08 -28.10
CA LYS A 464 47.71 -21.17 -27.61
C LYS A 464 46.61 -20.72 -26.65
N ASP A 465 46.75 -19.54 -26.03
CA ASP A 465 45.81 -19.07 -25.00
C ASP A 465 44.62 -18.26 -25.56
N GLU A 466 44.70 -17.75 -26.80
CA GLU A 466 43.57 -17.07 -27.44
C GLU A 466 42.58 -18.04 -28.11
N GLU A 467 43.06 -19.15 -28.68
CA GLU A 467 42.21 -20.17 -29.31
C GLU A 467 41.30 -20.85 -28.27
N GLY A 468 41.84 -21.20 -27.10
CA GLY A 468 41.05 -21.79 -26.00
C GLY A 468 40.02 -20.83 -25.37
N LYS A 469 40.19 -19.51 -25.50
CA LYS A 469 39.19 -18.53 -25.03
C LYS A 469 38.02 -18.41 -25.99
N ASN A 470 38.24 -18.53 -27.31
CA ASN A 470 37.16 -18.51 -28.29
C ASN A 470 36.31 -19.78 -28.22
N GLU A 471 36.91 -20.97 -28.10
CA GLU A 471 36.15 -22.22 -27.94
C GLU A 471 35.27 -22.21 -26.68
N ARG A 472 35.78 -21.65 -25.57
CA ARG A 472 35.03 -21.57 -24.32
C ARG A 472 33.88 -20.56 -24.38
N LYS A 473 33.97 -19.58 -25.28
CA LYS A 473 32.93 -18.57 -25.51
C LYS A 473 31.83 -19.12 -26.43
N GLU A 474 32.21 -19.83 -27.50
CA GLU A 474 31.26 -20.53 -28.38
C GLU A 474 30.50 -21.63 -27.64
N ARG A 475 31.17 -22.40 -26.76
CA ARG A 475 30.50 -23.44 -25.97
C ARG A 475 29.42 -22.87 -25.04
N LYS A 476 29.68 -21.73 -24.39
CA LYS A 476 28.70 -21.04 -23.53
C LYS A 476 27.55 -20.44 -24.32
N GLU A 477 27.81 -19.95 -25.54
CA GLU A 477 26.75 -19.43 -26.40
C GLU A 477 25.85 -20.56 -26.92
N LYS A 478 26.42 -21.74 -27.18
CA LYS A 478 25.67 -22.94 -27.57
C LYS A 478 24.80 -23.47 -26.42
N GLU A 479 25.35 -23.60 -25.22
CA GLU A 479 24.58 -24.03 -24.02
C GLU A 479 23.39 -23.08 -23.75
N ARG A 480 23.58 -21.77 -23.91
CA ARG A 480 22.50 -20.80 -23.72
C ARG A 480 21.39 -20.91 -24.78
N LYS A 481 21.73 -21.23 -26.04
CA LYS A 481 20.74 -21.46 -27.11
C LYS A 481 19.96 -22.76 -26.88
N GLU A 482 20.62 -23.81 -26.40
CA GLU A 482 19.96 -25.07 -26.04
C GLU A 482 19.00 -24.90 -24.86
N GLU A 483 19.35 -24.10 -23.84
CA GLU A 483 18.44 -23.76 -22.73
C GLU A 483 17.23 -22.92 -23.19
N GLU A 484 17.42 -22.00 -24.13
CA GLU A 484 16.36 -21.16 -24.71
C GLU A 484 15.38 -21.99 -25.56
N GLU A 485 15.88 -22.91 -26.37
CA GLU A 485 15.06 -23.87 -27.13
C GLU A 485 14.32 -24.86 -26.21
N GLU A 486 14.94 -25.35 -25.13
CA GLU A 486 14.26 -26.22 -24.16
C GLU A 486 13.11 -25.45 -23.47
N PHE A 487 13.33 -24.19 -23.10
CA PHE A 487 12.31 -23.35 -22.47
C PHE A 487 11.12 -23.08 -23.41
N GLU A 488 11.38 -22.70 -24.67
CA GLU A 488 10.34 -22.54 -25.70
C GLU A 488 9.54 -23.83 -25.93
N SER A 489 10.22 -24.99 -25.95
CA SER A 489 9.55 -26.29 -26.12
C SER A 489 8.62 -26.66 -24.95
N ARG A 490 8.93 -26.21 -23.73
CA ARG A 490 8.09 -26.42 -22.54
C ARG A 490 6.84 -25.53 -22.57
N LEU A 491 6.98 -24.28 -22.97
CA LEU A 491 5.85 -23.36 -23.17
C LEU A 491 4.89 -23.89 -24.26
N GLY A 492 5.43 -24.40 -25.38
CA GLY A 492 4.60 -24.99 -26.44
C GLY A 492 3.81 -26.24 -26.02
N ARG A 493 4.33 -27.06 -25.09
CA ARG A 493 3.59 -28.21 -24.55
C ARG A 493 2.49 -27.83 -23.58
N GLU A 494 2.65 -26.75 -22.81
CA GLU A 494 1.62 -26.28 -21.90
C GLU A 494 0.42 -25.67 -22.66
N GLU A 495 0.65 -25.05 -23.82
CA GLU A 495 -0.44 -24.57 -24.68
C GLU A 495 -1.20 -25.69 -25.39
N GLN A 496 -0.52 -26.75 -25.85
CA GLN A 496 -1.19 -27.91 -26.47
C GLN A 496 -1.92 -28.81 -25.47
N GLY A 497 -1.60 -28.75 -24.18
CA GLY A 497 -2.31 -29.50 -23.13
C GLY A 497 -3.67 -28.93 -22.71
N ARG A 498 -4.03 -27.73 -23.20
CA ARG A 498 -5.26 -27.02 -22.78
C ARG A 498 -6.36 -26.94 -23.85
N GLY A 499 -6.12 -27.48 -25.04
CA GLY A 499 -7.09 -27.52 -26.14
C GLY A 499 -7.57 -28.94 -26.45
N GLY A 500 -8.45 -29.49 -25.62
CA GLY A 500 -8.96 -30.85 -25.83
C GLY A 500 -10.04 -31.23 -24.83
N GLY A 501 -11.15 -30.50 -24.84
CA GLY A 501 -12.29 -30.73 -23.97
C GLY A 501 -13.51 -29.93 -24.41
N GLU A 502 -13.95 -30.10 -25.66
CA GLU A 502 -15.31 -29.75 -26.07
C GLU A 502 -16.26 -30.78 -25.44
N GLY A 503 -16.95 -30.36 -24.39
CA GLY A 503 -18.11 -31.02 -23.83
C GLY A 503 -19.16 -29.96 -23.54
N GLU A 504 -20.25 -29.98 -24.30
CA GLU A 504 -21.48 -29.23 -24.01
C GLU A 504 -21.97 -29.56 -22.58
N GLY A 505 -22.21 -28.53 -21.78
CA GLY A 505 -22.83 -28.69 -20.46
C GLY A 505 -22.68 -27.45 -19.58
N GLU A 506 -23.77 -26.72 -19.44
CA GLU A 506 -24.13 -25.81 -18.35
C GLU A 506 -23.07 -24.79 -17.89
N GLY A 507 -23.34 -23.51 -18.21
CA GLY A 507 -22.62 -22.37 -17.67
C GLY A 507 -22.85 -22.24 -16.16
N GLU A 508 -21.96 -22.85 -15.38
CA GLU A 508 -21.79 -22.54 -13.97
C GLU A 508 -20.59 -21.63 -13.73
N ASP A 509 -20.89 -20.66 -12.88
CA ASP A 509 -20.17 -19.45 -12.51
C ASP A 509 -18.77 -19.73 -11.92
N PHE A 510 -17.72 -19.28 -12.63
CA PHE A 510 -16.32 -19.37 -12.19
C PHE A 510 -16.01 -18.43 -11.01
N THR A 511 -16.93 -17.55 -10.63
CA THR A 511 -16.79 -16.60 -9.52
C THR A 511 -17.02 -17.25 -8.15
N THR A 512 -17.71 -18.40 -8.09
CA THR A 512 -18.13 -19.04 -6.84
C THR A 512 -17.03 -19.88 -6.17
N ARG A 513 -15.98 -20.30 -6.90
CA ARG A 513 -14.94 -21.20 -6.35
C ARG A 513 -13.85 -20.53 -5.52
N TYR A 514 -13.66 -19.21 -5.61
CA TYR A 514 -12.64 -18.52 -4.81
C TYR A 514 -13.16 -17.98 -3.46
N LEU A 515 -14.48 -17.86 -3.29
CA LEU A 515 -15.07 -17.41 -2.02
C LEU A 515 -15.14 -18.52 -0.95
N HIS A 516 -14.95 -19.79 -1.32
CA HIS A 516 -15.11 -20.92 -0.39
C HIS A 516 -13.87 -21.27 0.45
N TYR A 517 -12.72 -20.61 0.23
CA TYR A 517 -11.44 -20.96 0.89
C TYR A 517 -10.93 -19.94 1.93
N LEU A 518 -11.62 -18.82 2.12
CA LEU A 518 -11.26 -17.83 3.16
C LEU A 518 -11.73 -18.14 4.60
N PRO A 519 -12.73 -19.01 4.89
CA PRO A 519 -13.11 -19.28 6.29
C PRO A 519 -12.19 -20.24 7.05
N THR A 520 -11.34 -21.01 6.37
CA THR A 520 -10.53 -22.08 7.01
C THR A 520 -9.18 -21.63 7.56
N LEU A 521 -8.79 -20.36 7.37
CA LEU A 521 -7.63 -19.74 8.04
C LEU A 521 -8.00 -19.01 9.34
N ALA A 522 -9.28 -19.06 9.74
CA ALA A 522 -9.82 -18.44 10.96
C ALA A 522 -10.28 -19.46 12.03
N LYS A 523 -9.75 -20.69 11.98
CA LYS A 523 -9.67 -21.64 13.11
C LYS A 523 -8.21 -21.97 13.36
#